data_AF-X8CA17-F1
#
_entry.id   AF-X8CA17-F1
#
_cell.length_a   1.000
_cell.length_b   1.000
_cell.length_c   1.000
_cell.angle_alpha   90.00
_cell.angle_beta   90.00
_cell.angle_gamma   90.00
#
_symmetry.space_group_name_H-M   'P 1'
#
loop_
_entity.id
_entity.type
_entity.pdbx_description
1 polymer ?
#
loop_
_entity_poly.entity_id
_entity_poly.type
_entity_poly.pdbx_seq_one_letter_code
_entity_poly.pdbx_strand_id
1 'polypeptide(L)'
;MSEPAEEGFLDRLRSRHGWLDHVIRAYQRFDERNGGFFAAGLTYYTIFALFPLLMVGFAVFGFVLARRPHLLSTIDDHIRSQVSGTLGNQLQELMNSAIDARTSVGVIGLVTAVWAGLGWISHLRQALTEMWWDSHVESPGFVRSKFSDLLAMVGTFAVILATVALTTVGHAAPMAALLKWLGVPQFAVFDWLFWLFSILIATLVSWLLFTWMIARLPGRRSASSIRCGPG
;
A
#
# COMPACT_ATOMS: atom_id res chain seq x y z
N MET A 1 36.56 -46.96 2.75
CA MET A 1 35.86 -46.90 1.47
C MET A 1 34.65 -46.02 1.67
N SER A 2 34.70 -44.77 1.21
CA SER A 2 33.59 -43.83 1.25
C SER A 2 32.72 -44.06 0.03
N GLU A 3 31.48 -44.51 0.23
CA GLU A 3 30.49 -44.60 -0.85
C GLU A 3 30.28 -43.19 -1.45
N PRO A 4 30.28 -43.03 -2.78
CA PRO A 4 29.93 -41.77 -3.39
C PRO A 4 28.45 -41.53 -3.11
N ALA A 5 28.15 -40.51 -2.30
CA ALA A 5 26.78 -40.07 -2.09
C ALA A 5 26.15 -39.82 -3.45
N GLU A 6 25.15 -40.64 -3.79
CA GLU A 6 24.39 -40.55 -5.02
C GLU A 6 23.91 -39.10 -5.15
N GLU A 7 24.36 -38.37 -6.19
CA GLU A 7 23.93 -36.99 -6.41
C GLU A 7 22.40 -36.99 -6.38
N GLY A 8 21.84 -36.32 -5.36
CA GLY A 8 20.40 -36.32 -5.12
C GLY A 8 19.69 -35.93 -6.40
N PHE A 9 18.52 -36.54 -6.68
CA PHE A 9 17.71 -36.20 -7.86
C PHE A 9 17.54 -34.67 -8.03
N LEU A 10 17.49 -33.94 -6.91
CA LEU A 10 17.47 -32.47 -6.85
C LEU A 10 18.76 -31.82 -7.37
N ASP A 11 19.94 -32.32 -7.03
CA ASP A 11 21.22 -31.77 -7.48
C ASP A 11 21.42 -31.97 -8.99
N ARG A 12 20.96 -33.10 -9.52
CA ARG A 12 20.95 -33.38 -10.97
C ARG A 12 19.97 -32.48 -11.74
N LEU A 13 18.81 -32.16 -11.17
CA LEU A 13 17.89 -31.18 -11.79
C LEU A 13 18.44 -29.76 -11.76
N ARG A 14 19.11 -29.41 -10.66
CA ARG A 14 19.70 -28.09 -10.39
C ARG A 14 20.87 -27.79 -11.33
N SER A 15 21.73 -28.77 -11.58
CA SER A 15 22.83 -28.64 -12.56
C SER A 15 22.33 -28.56 -14.00
N ARG A 16 21.21 -29.23 -14.31
CA ARG A 16 20.61 -29.25 -15.65
C ARG A 16 19.83 -27.97 -16.00
N HIS A 17 19.25 -27.31 -15.00
CA HIS A 17 18.47 -26.08 -15.20
C HIS A 17 18.99 -24.95 -14.31
N GLY A 18 19.81 -24.07 -14.88
CA GLY A 18 20.39 -22.93 -14.14
C GLY A 18 19.35 -22.00 -13.50
N TRP A 19 18.13 -21.91 -14.05
CA TRP A 19 17.04 -21.14 -13.45
C TRP A 19 16.51 -21.77 -12.16
N LEU A 20 16.44 -23.11 -12.08
CA LEU A 20 16.08 -23.83 -10.84
C LEU A 20 17.14 -23.60 -9.77
N ASP A 21 18.42 -23.63 -10.13
CA ASP A 21 19.49 -23.34 -9.18
C ASP A 21 19.36 -21.94 -8.58
N HIS A 22 19.08 -20.93 -9.40
CA HIS A 22 18.87 -19.57 -8.94
C HIS A 22 17.67 -19.44 -7.99
N VAL A 23 16.52 -20.05 -8.32
CA VAL A 23 15.32 -20.02 -7.48
C VAL A 23 15.58 -20.69 -6.13
N ILE A 24 16.20 -21.87 -6.13
CA ILE A 24 16.47 -22.59 -4.88
C ILE A 24 17.49 -21.83 -4.04
N ARG A 25 18.55 -21.24 -4.63
CA ARG A 25 19.50 -20.39 -3.90
C ARG A 25 18.84 -19.14 -3.31
N ALA A 26 17.93 -18.52 -4.05
CA ALA A 26 17.17 -17.38 -3.55
C ALA A 26 16.26 -17.76 -2.37
N TYR A 27 15.60 -18.92 -2.46
CA TYR A 27 14.78 -19.45 -1.36
C TYR A 27 15.63 -19.82 -0.14
N GLN A 28 16.77 -20.49 -0.33
CA GLN A 28 17.71 -20.80 0.76
C GLN A 28 18.19 -19.53 1.46
N ARG A 29 18.57 -18.51 0.71
CA ARG A 29 18.95 -17.20 1.26
C ARG A 29 17.80 -16.52 2.03
N PHE A 30 16.57 -16.63 1.53
CA PHE A 30 15.38 -16.12 2.20
C PHE A 30 15.13 -16.82 3.54
N ASP A 31 15.25 -18.14 3.56
CA ASP A 31 15.05 -18.95 4.76
C ASP A 31 16.15 -18.69 5.81
N GLU A 32 17.41 -18.64 5.38
CA GLU A 32 18.57 -18.28 6.22
C GLU A 32 18.42 -16.91 6.90
N ARG A 33 17.66 -15.99 6.29
CA ARG A 33 17.43 -14.62 6.78
C ARG A 33 16.10 -14.46 7.53
N ASN A 34 15.49 -15.56 7.99
CA ASN A 34 14.19 -15.55 8.65
C ASN A 34 13.09 -14.87 7.80
N GLY A 35 13.18 -14.96 6.48
CA GLY A 35 12.25 -14.31 5.58
C GLY A 35 10.79 -14.69 5.84
N GLY A 36 10.53 -15.95 6.22
CA GLY A 36 9.21 -16.41 6.63
C GLY A 36 8.65 -15.67 7.84
N PHE A 37 9.49 -15.39 8.85
CA PHE A 37 9.10 -14.64 10.05
C PHE A 37 8.76 -13.18 9.70
N PHE A 38 9.59 -12.52 8.88
CA PHE A 38 9.33 -11.16 8.43
C PHE A 38 8.07 -11.07 7.56
N ALA A 39 7.86 -12.03 6.66
CA ALA A 39 6.65 -12.10 5.82
C ALA A 39 5.38 -12.31 6.65
N ALA A 40 5.43 -13.21 7.64
CA ALA A 40 4.34 -13.43 8.58
C ALA A 40 4.03 -12.17 9.41
N GLY A 41 5.06 -11.52 9.95
CA GLY A 41 4.93 -10.25 10.67
C GLY A 41 4.30 -9.16 9.81
N LEU A 42 4.78 -8.96 8.58
CA LEU A 42 4.23 -7.97 7.65
C LEU A 42 2.76 -8.24 7.31
N THR A 43 2.38 -9.51 7.13
CA THR A 43 0.98 -9.90 6.88
C THR A 43 0.10 -9.51 8.06
N TYR A 44 0.54 -9.81 9.29
CA TYR A 44 -0.15 -9.41 10.51
C TYR A 44 -0.32 -7.89 10.61
N TYR A 45 0.76 -7.12 10.42
CA TYR A 45 0.69 -5.65 10.44
C TYR A 45 -0.22 -5.09 9.34
N THR A 46 -0.25 -5.72 8.16
CA THR A 46 -1.12 -5.29 7.05
C THR A 46 -2.59 -5.48 7.42
N ILE A 47 -2.96 -6.66 7.94
CA ILE A 47 -4.33 -6.92 8.41
C ILE A 47 -4.72 -5.94 9.51
N PHE A 48 -3.81 -5.67 10.46
CA PHE A 48 -4.07 -4.71 11.53
C PHE A 48 -4.27 -3.28 10.99
N ALA A 49 -3.50 -2.87 9.98
CA ALA A 49 -3.62 -1.56 9.33
C ALA A 49 -4.94 -1.39 8.54
N LEU A 50 -5.62 -2.48 8.17
CA LEU A 50 -6.93 -2.40 7.51
C LEU A 50 -7.99 -1.77 8.42
N PHE A 51 -7.98 -2.05 9.73
CA PHE A 51 -9.00 -1.52 10.64
C PHE A 51 -8.99 0.02 10.70
N PRO A 52 -7.85 0.70 10.98
CA PRO A 52 -7.81 2.15 10.93
C PRO A 52 -8.12 2.73 9.55
N LEU A 53 -7.71 2.05 8.48
CA LEU A 53 -7.99 2.49 7.11
C LEU A 53 -9.49 2.46 6.81
N LEU A 54 -10.19 1.40 7.25
CA LEU A 54 -11.64 1.30 7.17
C LEU A 54 -12.32 2.38 8.01
N MET A 55 -11.83 2.68 9.22
CA MET A 55 -12.37 3.78 10.04
C MET A 55 -12.23 5.13 9.32
N VAL A 56 -11.08 5.40 8.71
CA VAL A 56 -10.89 6.62 7.91
C VAL A 56 -11.84 6.63 6.72
N GLY A 57 -12.00 5.51 6.00
CA GLY A 57 -12.95 5.39 4.89
C GLY A 57 -14.40 5.63 5.31
N PHE A 58 -14.82 5.06 6.44
CA PHE A 58 -16.14 5.24 7.03
C PHE A 58 -16.39 6.70 7.43
N ALA A 59 -15.39 7.36 8.04
CA ALA A 59 -15.47 8.77 8.36
C ALA A 59 -15.56 9.65 7.11
N VAL A 60 -14.75 9.38 6.08
CA VAL A 60 -14.81 10.08 4.78
C VAL A 60 -16.20 9.93 4.17
N PHE A 61 -16.77 8.72 4.17
CA PHE A 61 -18.13 8.49 3.70
C PHE A 61 -19.15 9.32 4.48
N GLY A 62 -19.10 9.29 5.81
CA GLY A 62 -19.95 10.12 6.67
C GLY A 62 -19.82 11.63 6.41
N PHE A 63 -18.60 12.14 6.19
CA PHE A 63 -18.37 13.54 5.84
C PHE A 63 -18.91 13.92 4.46
N VAL A 64 -18.73 13.07 3.45
CA VAL A 64 -19.27 13.30 2.10
C VAL A 64 -20.79 13.35 2.14
N LEU A 65 -21.38 12.41 2.86
CA LEU A 65 -22.82 12.22 2.94
C LEU A 65 -23.49 13.35 3.74
N ALA A 66 -22.90 13.74 4.87
CA ALA A 66 -23.35 14.90 5.66
C ALA A 66 -23.38 16.22 4.87
N ARG A 67 -22.54 16.37 3.84
CA ARG A 67 -22.46 17.57 2.99
C ARG A 67 -23.38 17.51 1.78
N ARG A 68 -24.05 16.39 1.51
CA ARG A 68 -24.86 16.17 0.30
C ARG A 68 -26.24 15.57 0.64
N PRO A 69 -27.18 16.38 1.15
CA PRO A 69 -28.51 15.91 1.54
C PRO A 69 -29.32 15.29 0.40
N HIS A 70 -29.08 15.68 -0.85
CA HIS A 70 -29.69 15.05 -2.02
C HIS A 70 -29.17 13.63 -2.30
N LEU A 71 -27.90 13.34 -2.00
CA LEU A 71 -27.37 11.97 -2.11
C LEU A 71 -27.94 11.08 -1.00
N LEU A 72 -28.10 11.64 0.20
CA LEU A 72 -28.74 10.98 1.32
C LEU A 72 -30.14 10.48 0.97
N SER A 73 -31.01 11.39 0.51
CA SER A 73 -32.38 11.02 0.15
C SER A 73 -32.42 9.98 -0.97
N THR A 74 -31.53 10.11 -1.97
CA THR A 74 -31.45 9.14 -3.08
C THR A 74 -31.03 7.75 -2.60
N ILE A 75 -30.05 7.67 -1.70
CA ILE A 75 -29.58 6.40 -1.12
C ILE A 75 -30.68 5.79 -0.25
N ASP A 76 -31.36 6.58 0.57
CA ASP A 76 -32.49 6.14 1.40
C ASP A 76 -33.65 5.58 0.56
N ASP A 77 -34.05 6.30 -0.49
CA ASP A 77 -35.10 5.85 -1.40
C ASP A 77 -34.70 4.56 -2.11
N HIS A 78 -33.42 4.43 -2.51
CA HIS A 78 -32.92 3.22 -3.14
C HIS A 78 -32.93 2.03 -2.19
N ILE A 79 -32.43 2.20 -0.96
CA ILE A 79 -32.45 1.17 0.09
C ILE A 79 -33.89 0.71 0.35
N ARG A 80 -34.83 1.65 0.50
CA ARG A 80 -36.25 1.35 0.73
C ARG A 80 -36.89 0.60 -0.45
N SER A 81 -36.49 0.94 -1.68
CA SER A 81 -37.05 0.34 -2.91
C SER A 81 -36.49 -1.05 -3.23
N GLN A 82 -35.23 -1.33 -2.87
CA GLN A 82 -34.54 -2.57 -3.25
C GLN A 82 -34.40 -3.58 -2.10
N VAL A 83 -34.41 -3.11 -0.86
CA VAL A 83 -34.15 -3.95 0.32
C VAL A 83 -35.25 -3.71 1.36
N SER A 84 -36.30 -4.53 1.31
CA SER A 84 -37.38 -4.49 2.28
C SER A 84 -37.05 -5.29 3.56
N GLY A 85 -37.53 -4.82 4.71
CA GLY A 85 -37.46 -5.55 5.98
C GLY A 85 -36.31 -5.08 6.89
N THR A 86 -35.86 -5.96 7.78
CA THR A 86 -34.87 -5.66 8.83
C THR A 86 -33.54 -5.18 8.27
N LEU A 87 -33.13 -5.69 7.11
CA LEU A 87 -31.86 -5.37 6.48
C LEU A 87 -31.82 -3.92 5.94
N GLY A 88 -32.95 -3.41 5.42
CA GLY A 88 -33.06 -2.00 5.00
C GLY A 88 -32.96 -1.02 6.18
N ASN A 89 -33.56 -1.36 7.32
CA ASN A 89 -33.46 -0.56 8.54
C ASN A 89 -32.03 -0.54 9.10
N GLN A 90 -31.33 -1.69 9.08
CA GLN A 90 -29.93 -1.77 9.50
C GLN A 90 -29.02 -0.90 8.60
N LEU A 91 -29.25 -0.88 7.29
CA LEU A 91 -28.47 -0.03 6.38
C LEU A 91 -28.69 1.46 6.66
N GLN A 92 -29.93 1.88 6.95
CA GLN A 92 -30.23 3.27 7.34
C GLN A 92 -29.58 3.63 8.68
N GLU A 93 -29.62 2.74 9.67
CA GLU A 93 -28.98 2.95 10.97
C GLU A 93 -27.46 3.05 10.85
N LEU A 94 -26.84 2.20 10.03
CA LEU A 94 -25.40 2.25 9.72
C LEU A 94 -25.03 3.57 9.05
N MET A 95 -25.84 4.04 8.11
CA MET A 95 -25.63 5.31 7.42
C MET A 95 -25.72 6.51 8.39
N ASN A 96 -26.76 6.57 9.22
CA ASN A 96 -26.92 7.62 10.22
C ASN A 96 -25.78 7.58 11.25
N SER A 97 -25.40 6.39 11.72
CA SER A 97 -24.24 6.20 12.60
C SER A 97 -22.94 6.68 11.95
N ALA A 98 -22.77 6.47 10.64
CA ALA A 98 -21.60 6.96 9.91
C ALA A 98 -21.52 8.48 9.88
N ILE A 99 -22.66 9.14 9.74
CA ILE A 99 -22.76 10.60 9.74
C ILE A 99 -22.50 11.12 11.16
N ASP A 100 -23.17 10.60 12.17
CA ASP A 100 -23.08 11.12 13.54
C ASP A 100 -21.69 10.90 14.14
N ALA A 101 -21.11 9.71 13.93
CA ALA A 101 -19.80 9.36 14.46
C ALA A 101 -18.62 9.81 13.59
N ARG A 102 -18.87 10.49 12.44
CA ARG A 102 -17.84 10.83 11.43
C ARG A 102 -16.58 11.49 12.00
N THR A 103 -16.76 12.43 12.93
CA THR A 103 -15.64 13.18 13.50
C THR A 103 -14.83 12.31 14.46
N SER A 104 -15.51 11.65 15.40
CA SER A 104 -14.86 10.79 16.41
C SER A 104 -14.15 9.60 15.77
N VAL A 105 -14.85 8.87 14.89
CA VAL A 105 -14.29 7.73 14.14
C VAL A 105 -13.18 8.18 13.21
N GLY A 106 -13.33 9.34 12.58
CA GLY A 106 -12.32 9.91 11.69
C GLY A 106 -11.03 10.27 12.41
N VAL A 107 -11.11 10.94 13.56
CA VAL A 107 -9.91 11.31 14.35
C VAL A 107 -9.22 10.07 14.90
N ILE A 108 -9.96 9.15 15.52
CA ILE A 108 -9.40 7.90 16.07
C ILE A 108 -8.79 7.05 14.94
N GLY A 109 -9.51 6.91 13.84
CA GLY A 109 -9.05 6.21 12.65
C GLY A 109 -7.77 6.81 12.09
N LEU A 110 -7.70 8.14 11.93
CA LEU A 110 -6.53 8.83 11.40
C LEU A 110 -5.30 8.66 12.31
N VAL A 111 -5.46 8.87 13.62
CA VAL A 111 -4.35 8.71 14.59
C VAL A 111 -3.84 7.28 14.58
N THR A 112 -4.75 6.30 14.62
CA THR A 112 -4.37 4.88 14.61
C THR A 112 -3.78 4.47 13.27
N ALA A 113 -4.26 5.00 12.15
CA ALA A 113 -3.76 4.75 10.80
C ALA A 113 -2.32 5.28 10.64
N VAL A 114 -2.06 6.49 11.15
CA VAL A 114 -0.71 7.05 11.17
C VAL A 114 0.22 6.18 12.01
N TRP A 115 -0.21 5.78 13.20
CA TRP A 115 0.59 4.94 14.07
C TRP A 115 0.89 3.56 13.45
N ALA A 116 -0.15 2.87 12.95
CA ALA A 116 -0.02 1.57 12.30
C ALA A 116 0.82 1.63 11.01
N GLY A 117 0.59 2.65 10.17
CA GLY A 117 1.34 2.84 8.92
C GLY A 117 2.83 3.15 9.16
N LEU A 118 3.14 3.99 10.15
CA LEU A 118 4.53 4.24 10.57
C LEU A 118 5.22 2.99 11.13
N GLY A 119 4.46 2.10 11.78
CA GLY A 119 4.95 0.79 12.20
C GLY A 119 5.24 -0.11 11.00
N TRP A 120 4.27 -0.24 10.10
CA TRP A 120 4.38 -1.09 8.90
C TRP A 120 5.58 -0.71 8.02
N ILE A 121 5.76 0.59 7.71
CA ILE A 121 6.91 1.06 6.91
C ILE A 121 8.24 0.75 7.62
N SER A 122 8.29 0.90 8.94
CA SER A 122 9.48 0.60 9.74
C SER A 122 9.83 -0.89 9.68
N HIS A 123 8.84 -1.78 9.86
CA HIS A 123 9.04 -3.22 9.80
C HIS A 123 9.39 -3.70 8.39
N LEU A 124 8.76 -3.13 7.35
CA LEU A 124 9.08 -3.43 5.96
C LEU A 124 10.54 -3.06 5.65
N ARG A 125 10.97 -1.86 6.08
CA ARG A 125 12.37 -1.44 5.89
C ARG A 125 13.35 -2.38 6.60
N GLN A 126 13.04 -2.78 7.83
CA GLN A 126 13.87 -3.72 8.60
C GLN A 126 13.98 -5.06 7.86
N ALA A 127 12.84 -5.62 7.42
CA ALA A 127 12.81 -6.87 6.66
C ALA A 127 13.63 -6.78 5.36
N LEU A 128 13.48 -5.70 4.60
CA LEU A 128 14.24 -5.49 3.36
C LEU A 128 15.73 -5.29 3.60
N THR A 129 16.08 -4.59 4.69
CA THR A 129 17.49 -4.35 5.06
C THR A 129 18.16 -5.65 5.44
N GLU A 130 17.52 -6.50 6.24
CA GLU A 130 18.03 -7.83 6.61
C GLU A 130 18.17 -8.77 5.42
N MET A 131 17.28 -8.67 4.44
CA MET A 131 17.33 -9.50 3.24
C MET A 131 18.49 -9.10 2.30
N TRP A 132 18.82 -7.81 2.22
CA TRP A 132 19.82 -7.28 1.29
C TRP A 132 21.20 -7.03 1.91
N TRP A 133 21.29 -6.81 3.21
CA TRP A 133 22.54 -6.41 3.86
C TRP A 133 22.84 -7.24 5.10
N ASP A 134 24.13 -7.41 5.38
CA ASP A 134 24.62 -8.28 6.46
C ASP A 134 24.78 -7.56 7.81
N SER A 135 24.19 -6.37 7.95
CA SER A 135 24.41 -5.51 9.11
C SER A 135 23.11 -4.87 9.55
N HIS A 136 22.79 -4.97 10.83
CA HIS A 136 21.77 -4.14 11.48
C HIS A 136 22.14 -2.67 11.25
N VAL A 137 21.41 -2.03 10.34
CA VAL A 137 21.60 -0.61 10.04
C VAL A 137 20.99 0.20 11.18
N GLU A 138 21.82 0.83 12.01
CA GLU A 138 21.34 1.91 12.88
C GLU A 138 20.78 3.03 12.00
N SER A 139 19.47 3.27 12.11
CA SER A 139 18.80 4.29 11.28
C SER A 139 19.38 5.68 11.57
N PRO A 140 19.60 6.53 10.56
CA PRO A 140 20.05 7.91 10.77
C PRO A 140 18.93 8.71 11.46
N GLY A 141 18.99 8.81 12.79
CA GLY A 141 18.06 9.56 13.65
C GLY A 141 16.60 9.09 13.60
N PHE A 142 16.13 8.43 14.66
CA PHE A 142 14.75 7.92 14.81
C PHE A 142 13.67 8.91 14.36
N VAL A 143 13.81 10.19 14.73
CA VAL A 143 12.85 11.27 14.39
C VAL A 143 12.84 11.59 12.89
N ARG A 144 14.01 11.66 12.23
CA ARG A 144 14.13 11.94 10.79
C ARG A 144 13.65 10.76 9.95
N SER A 145 13.72 9.53 10.48
CA SER A 145 13.05 8.36 9.90
C SER A 145 11.55 8.51 9.94
N LYS A 146 10.96 8.67 11.13
CA LYS A 146 9.51 8.72 11.30
C LYS A 146 8.84 9.87 10.55
N PHE A 147 9.44 11.06 10.50
CA PHE A 147 8.90 12.19 9.74
C PHE A 147 8.84 11.92 8.23
N SER A 148 9.87 11.26 7.70
CA SER A 148 9.88 10.93 6.27
C SER A 148 8.96 9.79 5.91
N ASP A 149 8.79 8.83 6.81
CA ASP A 149 7.82 7.74 6.64
C ASP A 149 6.41 8.32 6.62
N LEU A 150 6.15 9.30 7.49
CA LEU A 150 4.92 10.08 7.48
C LEU A 150 4.73 10.82 6.15
N LEU A 151 5.77 11.49 5.64
CA LEU A 151 5.69 12.22 4.37
C LEU A 151 5.41 11.29 3.18
N ALA A 152 6.08 10.14 3.10
CA ALA A 152 5.84 9.15 2.06
C ALA A 152 4.41 8.58 2.15
N MET A 153 3.92 8.33 3.37
CA MET A 153 2.57 7.83 3.62
C MET A 153 1.51 8.87 3.21
N VAL A 154 1.68 10.12 3.63
CA VAL A 154 0.80 11.24 3.27
C VAL A 154 0.82 11.49 1.76
N GLY A 155 2.01 11.45 1.13
CA GLY A 155 2.14 11.59 -0.32
C GLY A 155 1.39 10.49 -1.08
N THR A 156 1.54 9.23 -0.66
CA THR A 156 0.82 8.10 -1.27
C THR A 156 -0.69 8.25 -1.10
N PHE A 157 -1.14 8.60 0.11
CA PHE A 157 -2.56 8.82 0.38
C PHE A 157 -3.14 9.98 -0.45
N ALA A 158 -2.41 11.10 -0.56
CA ALA A 158 -2.80 12.23 -1.38
C ALA A 158 -2.92 11.85 -2.86
N VAL A 159 -2.00 11.04 -3.39
CA VAL A 159 -2.09 10.58 -4.78
C VAL A 159 -3.28 9.63 -4.98
N ILE A 160 -3.52 8.70 -4.05
CA ILE A 160 -4.72 7.83 -4.12
C ILE A 160 -6.00 8.68 -4.14
N LEU A 161 -6.11 9.67 -3.26
CA LEU A 161 -7.26 10.58 -3.24
C LEU A 161 -7.37 11.39 -4.53
N ALA A 162 -6.25 11.89 -5.06
CA ALA A 162 -6.23 12.61 -6.33
C ALA A 162 -6.71 11.72 -7.48
N THR A 163 -6.26 10.46 -7.54
CA THR A 163 -6.71 9.48 -8.54
C THR A 163 -8.22 9.24 -8.44
N VAL A 164 -8.75 9.00 -7.24
CA VAL A 164 -10.20 8.82 -7.04
C VAL A 164 -10.99 10.08 -7.43
N ALA A 165 -10.51 11.27 -7.05
CA ALA A 165 -11.13 12.53 -7.43
C ALA A 165 -11.13 12.72 -8.96
N LEU A 166 -10.03 12.39 -9.63
CA LEU A 166 -9.94 12.47 -11.08
C LEU A 166 -10.89 11.48 -11.76
N THR A 167 -10.99 10.25 -11.26
CA THR A 167 -11.90 9.24 -11.79
C THR A 167 -13.35 9.71 -11.65
N THR A 168 -13.73 10.29 -10.52
CA THR A 168 -15.11 10.78 -10.30
C THR A 168 -15.45 12.01 -11.15
N VAL A 169 -14.54 12.97 -11.29
CA VAL A 169 -14.74 14.14 -12.19
C VAL A 169 -14.73 13.72 -13.67
N GLY A 170 -13.86 12.77 -14.05
CA GLY A 170 -13.79 12.22 -15.40
C GLY A 170 -15.09 11.56 -15.86
N HIS A 171 -15.83 10.94 -14.93
CA HIS A 171 -17.12 10.30 -15.23
C HIS A 171 -18.32 11.27 -15.19
N ALA A 172 -18.27 12.39 -14.46
CA ALA A 172 -19.47 13.14 -14.09
C ALA A 172 -19.72 14.49 -14.79
N ALA A 173 -18.71 15.24 -15.25
CA ALA A 173 -18.93 16.66 -15.62
C ALA A 173 -18.55 17.08 -17.06
N PRO A 174 -17.42 16.67 -17.68
CA PRO A 174 -17.05 17.18 -19.00
C PRO A 174 -17.58 16.32 -20.15
N MET A 175 -17.68 15.00 -19.94
CA MET A 175 -17.98 14.03 -21.01
C MET A 175 -19.39 14.25 -21.59
N ALA A 176 -20.41 14.38 -20.76
CA ALA A 176 -21.79 14.58 -21.24
C ALA A 176 -22.04 15.96 -21.88
N ALA A 177 -21.32 17.00 -21.45
CA ALA A 177 -21.51 18.38 -21.93
C ALA A 177 -20.74 18.65 -23.24
N LEU A 178 -19.52 18.13 -23.40
CA LEU A 178 -18.76 18.25 -24.66
C LEU A 178 -19.30 17.33 -25.76
N LEU A 179 -19.74 16.10 -25.44
CA LEU A 179 -20.27 15.16 -26.44
C LEU A 179 -21.56 15.66 -27.09
N LYS A 180 -22.37 16.43 -26.36
CA LYS A 180 -23.64 16.97 -26.87
C LYS A 180 -23.46 18.19 -27.78
N TRP A 181 -22.34 18.91 -27.64
CA TRP A 181 -22.06 20.13 -28.42
C TRP A 181 -21.31 19.84 -29.73
N LEU A 182 -20.52 18.76 -29.80
CA LEU A 182 -19.68 18.47 -30.97
C LEU A 182 -20.20 17.38 -31.92
N GLY A 183 -21.19 16.57 -31.52
CA GLY A 183 -21.83 15.61 -32.44
C GLY A 183 -20.92 14.51 -33.01
N VAL A 184 -19.78 14.22 -32.35
CA VAL A 184 -18.80 13.21 -32.79
C VAL A 184 -18.84 12.00 -31.82
N PRO A 185 -18.76 10.75 -32.31
CA PRO A 185 -18.64 9.56 -31.47
C PRO A 185 -17.23 9.47 -30.88
N GLN A 186 -17.00 10.15 -29.75
CA GLN A 186 -15.68 10.33 -29.15
C GLN A 186 -15.62 9.73 -27.75
N PHE A 187 -15.38 8.41 -27.71
CA PHE A 187 -15.13 7.67 -26.47
C PHE A 187 -13.70 7.08 -26.41
N ALA A 188 -12.95 7.00 -27.52
CA ALA A 188 -11.63 6.32 -27.50
C ALA A 188 -10.45 7.21 -27.04
N VAL A 189 -10.37 8.47 -27.49
CA VAL A 189 -9.16 9.30 -27.25
C VAL A 189 -9.10 9.87 -25.83
N PHE A 190 -10.24 10.30 -25.28
CA PHE A 190 -10.30 10.81 -23.90
C PHE A 190 -10.11 9.70 -22.88
N ASP A 191 -10.75 8.54 -23.07
CA ASP A 191 -10.54 7.38 -22.20
C ASP A 191 -9.08 6.89 -22.24
N TRP A 192 -8.47 6.88 -23.43
CA TRP A 192 -7.04 6.55 -23.58
C TRP A 192 -6.12 7.56 -22.88
N LEU A 193 -6.44 8.86 -22.93
CA LEU A 193 -5.67 9.90 -22.25
C LEU A 193 -5.77 9.79 -20.72
N PHE A 194 -6.98 9.54 -20.19
CA PHE A 194 -7.17 9.30 -18.76
C PHE A 194 -6.47 8.02 -18.29
N TRP A 195 -6.54 6.95 -19.10
CA TRP A 195 -5.82 5.71 -18.83
C TRP A 195 -4.31 5.93 -18.81
N LEU A 196 -3.77 6.64 -19.80
CA LEU A 196 -2.35 6.99 -19.86
C LEU A 196 -1.93 7.85 -18.65
N PHE A 197 -2.75 8.83 -18.27
CA PHE A 197 -2.50 9.67 -17.10
C PHE A 197 -2.52 8.86 -15.79
N SER A 198 -3.47 7.93 -15.64
CA SER A 198 -3.53 7.02 -14.50
C SER A 198 -2.29 6.12 -14.42
N ILE A 199 -1.82 5.61 -15.56
CA ILE A 199 -0.58 4.81 -15.63
C ILE A 199 0.62 5.67 -15.26
N LEU A 200 0.74 6.87 -15.82
CA LEU A 200 1.85 7.78 -15.52
C LEU A 200 1.91 8.10 -14.03
N ILE A 201 0.77 8.40 -13.40
CA ILE A 201 0.68 8.62 -11.96
C ILE A 201 1.10 7.36 -11.19
N ALA A 202 0.55 6.19 -11.52
CA ALA A 202 0.87 4.95 -10.84
C ALA A 202 2.36 4.63 -10.93
N THR A 203 2.95 4.71 -12.13
CA THR A 203 4.38 4.53 -12.36
C THR A 203 5.20 5.55 -11.58
N LEU A 204 4.81 6.82 -11.56
CA LEU A 204 5.52 7.88 -10.86
C LEU A 204 5.48 7.69 -9.34
N VAL A 205 4.34 7.27 -8.78
CA VAL A 205 4.21 6.90 -7.36
C VAL A 205 5.08 5.71 -7.02
N SER A 206 4.99 4.63 -7.79
CA SER A 206 5.82 3.44 -7.58
C SER A 206 7.30 3.80 -7.65
N TRP A 207 7.71 4.56 -8.67
CA TRP A 207 9.09 5.01 -8.83
C TRP A 207 9.55 5.88 -7.66
N LEU A 208 8.73 6.82 -7.19
CA LEU A 208 9.02 7.63 -6.01
C LEU A 208 9.16 6.78 -4.75
N LEU A 209 8.26 5.82 -4.53
CA LEU A 209 8.31 4.92 -3.37
C LEU A 209 9.58 4.06 -3.37
N PHE A 210 9.91 3.44 -4.50
CA PHE A 210 11.12 2.64 -4.65
C PHE A 210 12.38 3.50 -4.52
N THR A 211 12.43 4.64 -5.19
CA THR A 211 13.56 5.57 -5.10
C THR A 211 13.73 6.08 -3.68
N TRP A 212 12.64 6.44 -3.00
CA TRP A 212 12.66 6.86 -1.60
C TRP A 212 13.17 5.74 -0.68
N MET A 213 12.70 4.51 -0.89
CA MET A 213 13.12 3.34 -0.12
C MET A 213 14.62 3.05 -0.31
N ILE A 214 15.10 3.08 -1.56
CA ILE A 214 16.50 2.81 -1.92
C ILE A 214 17.42 3.97 -1.50
N ALA A 215 17.05 5.21 -1.75
CA ALA A 215 17.84 6.39 -1.37
C ALA A 215 17.98 6.55 0.15
N ARG A 216 17.11 5.89 0.92
CA ARG A 216 17.17 5.84 2.39
C ARG A 216 17.97 4.65 2.93
N LEU A 217 18.42 3.71 2.10
CA LEU A 217 19.45 2.76 2.49
C LEU A 217 20.75 3.55 2.61
N PRO A 218 21.31 3.76 3.82
CA PRO A 218 22.52 4.53 3.97
C PRO A 218 23.66 3.86 3.19
N GLY A 219 24.13 4.53 2.15
CA GLY A 219 25.42 4.23 1.52
C GLY A 219 26.53 4.36 2.57
N ARG A 220 27.13 3.21 2.91
CA ARG A 220 28.31 2.97 3.76
C ARG A 220 29.06 4.20 4.31
N ARG A 221 29.39 4.12 5.61
CA ARG A 221 30.79 4.24 6.06
C ARG A 221 31.07 3.23 7.19
N SER A 222 31.55 2.04 6.84
CA SER A 222 32.44 1.31 7.73
C SER A 222 33.85 1.64 7.28
N ALA A 223 34.49 2.58 7.98
CA ALA A 223 35.93 2.75 7.90
C ALA A 223 36.53 1.72 8.86
N SER A 224 36.91 0.57 8.30
CA SER A 224 37.76 -0.39 8.97
C SER A 224 39.20 0.13 9.00
N SER A 225 39.78 0.28 10.18
CA SER A 225 41.19 -0.09 10.40
C SER A 225 41.26 -0.75 11.78
N ILE A 226 41.24 -2.07 11.86
CA ILE A 226 42.48 -2.87 11.89
C ILE A 226 43.53 -2.18 12.77
N ARG A 227 43.48 -2.43 14.07
CA ARG A 227 44.64 -2.32 14.94
C ARG A 227 45.05 -3.74 15.30
N CYS A 228 45.97 -4.28 14.51
CA CYS A 228 46.75 -5.45 14.88
C CYS A 228 47.47 -5.17 16.20
N GLY A 229 47.35 -6.07 17.17
CA GLY A 229 48.50 -6.45 18.00
C GLY A 229 49.04 -7.80 17.50
N PRO A 230 50.16 -8.32 18.02
CA PRO A 230 51.10 -7.75 18.99
C PRO A 230 52.51 -7.56 18.38
N GLY A 231 53.34 -6.75 19.04
CA GLY A 231 54.78 -6.66 18.84
C GLY A 231 55.46 -6.62 20.20
#